data_AF-A0A2V9HSV0-F1
#
_entry.id   AF-A0A2V9HSV0-F1
#
_cell.length_a   1.000
_cell.length_b   1.000
_cell.length_c   1.000
_cell.angle_alpha   90.00
_cell.angle_beta   90.00
_cell.angle_gamma   90.00
#
_symmetry.space_group_name_H-M   'P 1'
#
loop_
_entity.id
_entity.type
_entity.pdbx_description
1 polymer ?
#
loop_
_entity_poly.entity_id
_entity_poly.type
_entity_poly.pdbx_seq_one_letter_code
_entity_poly.pdbx_strand_id
1 'polypeptide(L)' 'YLPHEPRLLRPANFPEGNAGSGLYLGTAKNGVKYAVLNLQGRVFMIPIDDPFRKADSELRRIPEDVALVFVDMHAE' A
#
# COMPACT_ATOMS: atom_id res chain seq x y z
N TYR A 1 0.29 13.29 -12.57
CA TYR A 1 -0.74 13.24 -11.52
C TYR A 1 -0.29 12.37 -10.36
N LEU A 2 -0.18 11.04 -10.52
CA LEU A 2 0.27 10.10 -9.47
C LEU A 2 1.66 10.37 -8.84
N PRO A 3 2.70 10.82 -9.57
CA PRO A 3 4.01 11.09 -8.95
C PRO A 3 4.06 12.33 -8.05
N HIS A 4 3.05 13.20 -8.14
CA HIS A 4 3.06 14.50 -7.46
C HIS A 4 2.14 14.56 -6.24
N GLU A 5 1.28 13.56 -6.03
CA GLU A 5 0.44 13.44 -4.83
C GLU A 5 0.82 12.14 -4.09
N PRO A 6 1.71 12.20 -3.08
CA PRO A 6 2.25 11.01 -2.41
C PRO A 6 1.18 10.23 -1.62
N ARG A 7 0.04 10.86 -1.32
CA ARG A 7 -1.09 10.22 -0.63
C ARG A 7 -2.07 9.50 -1.56
N LEU A 8 -1.89 9.64 -2.88
CA LEU A 8 -2.72 8.95 -3.87
C LEU A 8 -2.13 7.56 -4.15
N LEU A 9 -2.72 6.54 -3.53
CA LEU A 9 -2.25 5.17 -3.60
C LEU A 9 -2.98 4.36 -4.68
N ARG A 10 -2.23 3.50 -5.36
CA ARG A 10 -2.74 2.41 -6.20
C ARG A 10 -2.49 1.05 -5.54
N PRO A 11 -3.13 -0.05 -5.97
CA PRO A 11 -2.80 -1.35 -5.39
C PRO A 11 -1.33 -1.71 -5.62
N ALA A 12 -0.65 -2.11 -4.55
CA ALA A 12 0.79 -2.37 -4.51
C ALA A 12 1.17 -3.63 -5.30
N ASN A 13 0.21 -4.55 -5.50
CA ASN A 13 0.39 -5.83 -6.20
C ASN A 13 0.05 -5.76 -7.70
N PHE A 14 0.00 -4.57 -8.29
CA PHE A 14 0.09 -4.41 -9.75
C PHE A 14 1.53 -4.60 -10.22
N PRO A 15 1.74 -5.11 -11.45
CA PRO A 15 3.07 -5.29 -12.02
C PRO A 15 3.97 -4.05 -11.93
N GLU A 16 5.28 -4.28 -11.86
CA GLU A 16 6.27 -3.21 -11.83
C GLU A 16 6.23 -2.33 -13.10
N GLY A 17 6.71 -1.08 -12.99
CA GLY A 17 6.72 -0.10 -14.07
C GLY A 17 5.49 0.83 -14.11
N ASN A 18 4.44 0.52 -13.35
CA ASN A 18 3.28 1.41 -13.19
C ASN A 18 3.60 2.60 -12.26
N ALA A 19 3.24 3.82 -12.67
CA ALA A 19 3.44 5.03 -11.89
C ALA A 19 2.63 5.05 -10.58
N GLY A 20 3.13 5.76 -9.57
CA GLY A 20 2.51 5.86 -8.24
C GLY A 20 3.02 4.81 -7.25
N SER A 21 2.66 4.97 -5.97
CA SER A 21 3.03 4.07 -4.88
C SER A 21 1.81 3.29 -4.38
N GLY A 22 2.06 2.11 -3.80
CA GLY A 22 1.05 1.37 -3.06
C GLY A 22 1.15 1.50 -1.54
N LEU A 23 2.23 2.11 -1.04
CA LEU A 23 2.49 2.37 0.37
C LEU A 23 2.75 3.86 0.59
N TYR A 24 2.10 4.43 1.59
CA TYR A 24 2.37 5.79 2.07
C TYR A 24 2.75 5.74 3.55
N LEU A 25 3.78 6.49 3.93
CA LEU A 25 4.15 6.74 5.32
C LEU A 25 3.82 8.19 5.65
N GLY A 26 3.10 8.38 6.76
CA GLY A 26 2.67 9.70 7.21
C GLY A 26 2.83 9.89 8.70
N THR A 27 2.72 11.14 9.12
CA THR A 27 2.67 11.52 10.53
C THR A 27 1.37 12.28 10.77
N ALA A 28 0.57 11.81 11.72
CA ALA A 28 -0.68 12.44 12.09
C ALA A 28 -0.41 13.78 12.82
N LYS A 29 -1.44 14.62 12.96
CA LYS A 29 -1.32 15.93 13.61
C LYS A 29 -0.84 15.85 15.08
N ASN A 30 -1.07 14.71 15.74
CA ASN A 30 -0.61 14.42 17.10
C ASN A 30 0.79 13.78 17.16
N GLY A 31 1.52 13.70 16.04
CA GLY A 31 2.88 13.15 15.97
C GLY A 31 2.96 11.63 15.79
N VAL A 32 1.83 10.92 15.79
CA VAL A 32 1.81 9.46 15.60
C VAL A 32 2.14 9.11 14.15
N LYS A 33 3.15 8.26 13.93
CA LYS A 33 3.50 7.73 12.62
C LYS A 33 2.53 6.63 12.21
N TYR A 34 2.09 6.66 10.96
CA TYR A 34 1.19 5.67 10.39
C TYR A 34 1.62 5.28 8.97
N ALA A 35 1.22 4.10 8.55
CA ALA A 35 1.34 3.62 7.18
C ALA A 35 -0.04 3.35 6.59
N VAL A 36 -0.18 3.57 5.29
CA VAL A 36 -1.36 3.19 4.50
C VAL A 36 -0.89 2.33 3.33
N LEU A 37 -1.41 1.11 3.23
CA LEU A 37 -1.10 0.15 2.18
C LEU A 37 -2.39 -0.17 1.41
N ASN A 38 -2.32 -0.13 0.08
CA ASN A 38 -3.42 -0.52 -0.81
C ASN A 38 -3.06 -1.82 -1.53
N LEU A 39 -3.98 -2.80 -1.55
CA LEU A 39 -3.85 -4.09 -2.22
C LEU A 39 -5.15 -4.44 -2.95
N GLN A 40 -5.04 -5.28 -3.99
CA GLN A 40 -6.20 -5.78 -4.72
C GLN A 40 -6.26 -7.31 -4.69
N GLY A 41 -7.45 -7.85 -4.42
CA GLY A 41 -7.75 -9.28 -4.48
C GLY A 41 -7.67 -9.85 -5.90
N ARG A 42 -7.71 -11.18 -5.99
CA ARG A 42 -7.63 -11.90 -7.28
C ARG A 42 -8.87 -12.74 -7.58
N VAL A 43 -9.63 -13.10 -6.55
CA VAL A 43 -10.85 -13.90 -6.71
C VAL A 43 -11.88 -13.02 -7.43
N PHE A 44 -12.36 -13.48 -8.59
CA PHE A 44 -13.29 -12.75 -9.47
C PHE A 44 -12.80 -11.39 -10.00
N MET A 45 -11.50 -11.10 -9.90
CA MET A 45 -10.88 -9.86 -10.37
C MET A 45 -9.72 -10.14 -11.34
N ILE A 46 -9.07 -9.08 -11.82
CA ILE A 46 -7.92 -9.18 -12.73
C ILE A 46 -6.78 -9.99 -12.05
N PRO A 47 -6.21 -10.99 -12.75
CA PRO A 47 -5.08 -11.75 -12.22
C PRO A 47 -3.82 -10.88 -12.21
N ILE A 48 -3.52 -10.34 -11.04
CA ILE A 48 -2.29 -9.58 -10.74
C ILE A 48 -1.42 -10.34 -9.74
N ASP A 49 -0.33 -9.73 -9.27
CA ASP A 49 0.59 -10.36 -8.33
C ASP A 49 -0.12 -10.75 -7.02
N ASP A 50 0.45 -11.73 -6.34
CA ASP A 50 -0.08 -12.24 -5.07
C ASP A 50 -0.14 -11.12 -4.00
N PRO A 51 -1.35 -10.74 -3.54
CA PRO A 51 -1.51 -9.66 -2.57
C PRO A 51 -0.86 -9.97 -1.23
N PHE A 52 -0.80 -11.25 -0.81
CA PHE A 52 -0.23 -11.64 0.48
C PHE A 52 1.30 -11.54 0.45
N ARG A 53 1.93 -12.08 -0.58
CA ARG A 53 3.38 -11.93 -0.76
C ARG A 53 3.78 -10.47 -0.91
N LYS A 54 2.96 -9.66 -1.61
CA LYS A 54 3.20 -8.22 -1.71
C LYS A 54 3.07 -7.55 -0.34
N ALA A 55 2.02 -7.85 0.43
CA ALA A 55 1.84 -7.35 1.79
C ALA A 55 3.06 -7.64 2.66
N ASP A 56 3.54 -8.88 2.69
CA ASP A 56 4.73 -9.28 3.46
C ASP A 56 5.96 -8.45 3.08
N SER A 57 6.17 -8.21 1.79
CA SER A 57 7.30 -7.42 1.30
C SER A 57 7.20 -5.94 1.68
N GLU A 58 6.00 -5.34 1.61
CA GLU A 58 5.79 -3.94 1.94
C GLU A 58 5.83 -3.70 3.46
N LEU A 59 5.24 -4.60 4.25
CA LEU A 59 5.25 -4.52 5.71
C LEU A 59 6.67 -4.55 6.28
N ARG A 60 7.58 -5.34 5.68
CA ARG A 60 9.00 -5.38 6.08
C ARG A 60 9.76 -4.07 5.82
N ARG A 61 9.22 -3.18 4.98
CA ARG A 61 9.82 -1.88 4.66
C ARG A 61 9.34 -0.77 5.60
N ILE A 62 8.30 -1.04 6.40
CA ILE A 62 7.74 -0.07 7.33
C ILE A 62 8.68 0.07 8.54
N PRO A 63 9.07 1.28 8.93
CA PRO A 63 9.88 1.50 10.14
C PRO A 63 9.18 1.00 11.41
N GLU A 64 9.95 0.46 12.37
CA GLU A 64 9.42 -0.09 13.62
C GLU A 64 8.69 0.94 14.50
N ASP A 65 8.96 2.23 14.31
CA ASP A 65 8.33 3.31 15.06
C ASP A 65 6.99 3.79 14.47
N VAL A 66 6.51 3.12 13.42
CA VAL A 66 5.15 3.29 12.90
C VAL A 66 4.18 2.54 13.81
N ALA A 67 3.32 3.30 14.48
CA ALA A 67 2.39 2.75 15.48
C ALA A 67 1.13 2.10 14.87
N LEU A 68 0.81 2.41 13.62
CA LEU A 68 -0.41 1.96 12.94
C LEU A 68 -0.14 1.68 11.47
N VAL A 69 -0.60 0.52 11.00
CA VAL A 69 -0.67 0.21 9.56
C VAL A 69 -2.14 0.03 9.19
N PHE A 70 -2.63 0.87 8.29
CA PHE A 70 -3.94 0.72 7.67
C PHE A 70 -3.79 0.00 6.33
N VAL A 71 -4.54 -1.08 6.13
CA VAL A 71 -4.53 -1.84 4.86
C VAL A 71 -5.91 -1.75 4.24
N ASP A 72 -5.97 -1.19 3.03
CA ASP A 72 -7.13 -1.28 2.15
C ASP A 72 -6.96 -2.51 1.25
N MET A 73 -7.88 -3.47 1.39
CA MET A 73 -7.93 -4.68 0.59
C MET A 73 -9.15 -4.60 -0.32
N HIS A 74 -8.92 -4.17 -1.56
CA HIS A 74 -9.97 -4.05 -2.56
C HIS A 74 -10.21 -5.41 -3.23
N ALA A 75 -11.28 -6.09 -2.85
CA ALA A 75 -11.63 -7.44 -3.31
C ALA A 75 -13.14 -7.58 -3.53
N GLU A 76 -13.54 -8.61 -4.27
CA GLU A 76 -14.93 -9.10 -4.41
C GLU A 76 -15.32 -10.03 -3.26
#